data_AF-A0A6B3NXF6-F1
#
_entry.id   AF-A0A6B3NXF6-F1
#
_cell.length_a   1.000
_cell.length_b   1.000
_cell.length_c   1.000
_cell.angle_alpha   90.00
_cell.angle_beta   90.00
_cell.angle_gamma   90.00
#
_symmetry.space_group_name_H-M   'P 1'
#
loop_
_entity.id
_entity.type
_entity.pdbx_description
1 polymer ?
#
loop_
_entity_poly.entity_id
_entity_poly.type
_entity_poly.pdbx_seq_one_letter_code
_entity_poly.pdbx_strand_id
1 'polypeptide(L)'
;MGRLIYLTGAPATGKSTLTEGLARLPGQVRVFTYSRELARVVSERVGQVTQDDMREKSAALITRQDVGRVDRELIAVASALKKEGGNLVVDSHPVTIETFGFRVTPLQSAVA
;
A
#
# COMPACT_ATOMS: atom_id res chain seq x y z
N MET A 1 -9.33 6.21 -20.23
CA MET A 1 -7.90 6.10 -19.87
C MET A 1 -7.82 6.08 -18.35
N GLY A 2 -7.44 4.94 -17.78
CA GLY A 2 -7.40 4.74 -16.33
C GLY A 2 -6.25 5.51 -15.66
N ARG A 3 -6.47 6.04 -14.45
CA ARG A 3 -5.46 6.78 -13.67
C ARG A 3 -4.91 5.96 -12.51
N LEU A 4 -3.62 6.11 -12.24
CA LEU A 4 -2.97 5.65 -11.01
C LEU A 4 -2.72 6.86 -10.10
N ILE A 5 -3.25 6.82 -8.88
CA ILE A 5 -3.25 7.94 -7.94
C ILE A 5 -2.61 7.46 -6.65
N TYR A 6 -1.49 8.05 -6.24
CA TYR A 6 -0.94 7.82 -4.91
C TYR A 6 -1.60 8.74 -3.90
N LEU A 7 -2.22 8.15 -2.87
CA LEU A 7 -2.73 8.88 -1.73
C LEU A 7 -1.73 8.76 -0.59
N THR A 8 -1.08 9.88 -0.27
CA THR A 8 -0.07 9.99 0.78
C THR A 8 -0.46 11.08 1.78
N GLY A 9 0.09 11.02 2.98
CA GLY A 9 -0.12 12.06 4.00
C GLY A 9 0.24 11.55 5.39
N ALA A 10 0.37 12.46 6.35
CA ALA A 10 0.71 12.12 7.73
C ALA A 10 -0.29 11.13 8.36
N PRO A 11 0.10 10.39 9.41
CA PRO A 11 -0.85 9.60 10.19
C PRO A 11 -2.04 10.44 10.68
N ALA A 12 -3.21 9.80 10.84
CA ALA A 12 -4.44 10.42 11.33
C ALA A 12 -5.03 11.59 10.50
N THR A 13 -4.54 11.85 9.27
CA THR A 13 -5.13 12.87 8.38
C THR A 13 -6.41 12.42 7.65
N GLY A 14 -7.00 11.29 8.04
CA GLY A 14 -8.25 10.80 7.44
C GLY A 14 -8.12 10.06 6.10
N LYS A 15 -6.90 9.66 5.68
CA LYS A 15 -6.70 8.90 4.42
C LYS A 15 -7.49 7.60 4.37
N SER A 16 -7.44 6.82 5.45
CA SER A 16 -8.17 5.55 5.54
C SER A 16 -9.68 5.79 5.41
N THR A 17 -10.21 6.79 6.12
CA THR A 17 -11.61 7.22 6.01
C THR A 17 -11.98 7.64 4.59
N LEU A 18 -11.13 8.42 3.91
CA LEU A 18 -11.34 8.82 2.51
C LEU A 18 -11.33 7.59 1.59
N THR A 19 -10.38 6.69 1.75
CA THR A 19 -10.25 5.50 0.91
C THR A 19 -11.40 4.52 1.10
N GLU A 20 -11.93 4.38 2.31
CA GLU A 20 -13.14 3.60 2.58
C GLU A 20 -14.36 4.21 1.90
N GLY A 21 -14.48 5.54 1.89
CA GLY A 21 -15.51 6.25 1.15
C GLY A 21 -15.38 6.03 -0.36
N LEU A 22 -14.17 6.16 -0.91
CA LEU A 22 -13.89 5.95 -2.33
C LEU A 22 -14.19 4.51 -2.78
N ALA A 23 -13.90 3.51 -1.94
CA ALA A 23 -14.18 2.11 -2.24
C ALA A 23 -15.69 1.79 -2.29
N ARG A 24 -16.55 2.64 -1.72
CA ARG A 24 -18.02 2.49 -1.75
C ARG A 24 -18.68 3.22 -2.92
N LEU A 25 -17.94 4.06 -3.64
CA LEU A 25 -18.50 4.79 -4.77
C LEU A 25 -18.78 3.83 -5.94
N PRO A 26 -19.96 3.88 -6.57
CA PRO A 26 -20.23 3.11 -7.77
C PRO A 26 -19.33 3.63 -8.90
N GLY A 27 -18.47 2.76 -9.43
CA GLY A 27 -17.56 3.11 -10.52
C GLY A 27 -16.31 2.23 -10.54
N GLN A 28 -15.40 2.55 -11.46
CA GLN A 28 -14.17 1.80 -11.68
C GLN A 28 -13.01 2.28 -10.78
N VAL A 29 -13.29 2.74 -9.56
CA VAL A 29 -12.24 3.20 -8.63
C VAL A 29 -11.91 2.06 -7.67
N ARG A 30 -10.71 1.51 -7.79
CA ARG A 30 -10.18 0.50 -6.87
C ARG A 30 -9.19 1.15 -5.92
N VAL A 31 -9.24 0.73 -4.66
CA VAL A 31 -8.29 1.14 -3.63
C VAL A 31 -7.34 -0.01 -3.34
N PHE A 32 -6.04 0.27 -3.27
CA PHE A 32 -4.99 -0.63 -2.81
C PHE A 32 -4.32 -0.02 -1.59
N THR A 33 -4.59 -0.58 -0.40
CA THR A 33 -3.99 -0.13 0.85
C THR A 33 -2.73 -0.93 1.12
N TYR A 34 -1.56 -0.33 0.90
CA TYR A 34 -0.29 -1.04 0.91
C TYR A 34 0.00 -1.70 2.26
N SER A 35 -0.25 -1.02 3.37
CA SER A 35 -0.03 -1.57 4.72
C SER A 35 -0.93 -2.78 5.02
N ARG A 36 -2.17 -2.78 4.50
CA ARG A 36 -3.09 -3.91 4.68
C ARG A 36 -2.64 -5.13 3.89
N GLU A 37 -2.23 -4.93 2.65
CA GLU A 37 -1.73 -6.02 1.81
C GLU A 37 -0.39 -6.56 2.32
N LEU A 38 0.47 -5.69 2.86
CA LEU A 38 1.70 -6.11 3.52
C LEU A 38 1.42 -6.90 4.80
N ALA A 39 0.48 -6.46 5.63
CA ALA A 39 0.05 -7.21 6.81
C ALA A 39 -0.51 -8.59 6.44
N ARG A 40 -1.28 -8.68 5.34
CA ARG A 40 -1.78 -9.96 4.79
C ARG A 40 -0.62 -10.88 4.39
N VAL A 41 0.31 -10.39 3.58
CA VAL A 41 1.48 -11.17 3.11
C VAL A 41 2.34 -11.66 4.28
N VAL A 42 2.61 -10.78 5.25
CA VAL A 42 3.36 -11.15 6.46
C VAL A 42 2.58 -12.18 7.28
N SER A 43 1.28 -11.98 7.47
CA SER A 43 0.44 -12.89 8.25
C SER A 43 0.38 -14.30 7.67
N GLU A 44 0.38 -14.43 6.34
CA GLU A 44 0.47 -15.72 5.65
C GLU A 44 1.79 -16.44 5.92
N ARG A 45 2.87 -15.70 6.21
CA ARG A 45 4.20 -16.27 6.46
C ARG A 45 4.45 -16.59 7.93
N VAL A 46 4.04 -15.72 8.85
CA VAL A 46 4.43 -15.80 10.28
C VAL A 46 3.27 -16.07 11.24
N GLY A 47 2.05 -16.26 10.73
CA GLY A 47 0.83 -16.33 11.53
C GLY A 47 0.19 -14.95 11.71
N GLN A 48 -1.00 -14.90 12.31
CA GLN A 48 -1.84 -13.70 12.33
C GLN A 48 -1.11 -12.50 12.96
N VAL A 49 -0.96 -11.42 12.18
CA VAL A 49 -0.35 -10.15 12.62
C VAL A 49 -1.40 -9.05 12.56
N THR A 50 -1.57 -8.31 13.66
CA THR A 50 -2.51 -7.18 13.70
C THR A 50 -1.91 -5.90 13.10
N GLN A 51 -2.74 -4.89 12.83
CA GLN A 51 -2.21 -3.58 12.43
C GLN A 51 -1.33 -2.94 13.50
N ASP A 52 -1.64 -3.15 14.78
CA ASP A 52 -0.84 -2.61 15.89
C ASP A 52 0.51 -3.31 15.98
N ASP A 53 0.55 -4.63 15.75
CA ASP A 53 1.82 -5.37 15.62
C ASP A 53 2.67 -4.84 14.45
N MET A 54 2.05 -4.42 13.35
CA MET A 54 2.77 -3.80 12.23
C MET A 54 3.26 -2.39 12.54
N ARG A 55 2.63 -1.67 13.46
CA ARG A 55 3.12 -0.35 13.91
C ARG A 55 4.31 -0.48 14.85
N GLU A 56 4.32 -1.48 15.73
CA GLU A 56 5.38 -1.66 16.72
C GLU A 56 6.55 -2.53 16.25
N LYS A 57 6.29 -3.56 15.42
CA LYS A 57 7.27 -4.61 15.08
C LYS A 57 7.54 -4.75 13.58
N SER A 58 7.10 -3.78 12.76
CA SER A 58 7.27 -3.80 11.29
C SER A 58 8.70 -4.07 10.86
N ALA A 59 9.68 -3.39 11.45
CA ALA A 59 11.08 -3.55 11.07
C ALA A 59 11.65 -4.95 11.37
N ALA A 60 11.12 -5.64 12.39
CA ALA A 60 11.57 -6.98 12.77
C ALA A 60 10.84 -8.09 11.99
N LEU A 61 9.59 -7.84 11.59
CA LEU A 61 8.74 -8.85 10.95
C LEU A 61 8.75 -8.78 9.43
N ILE A 62 8.93 -7.60 8.83
CA ILE A 62 8.81 -7.42 7.38
C ILE A 62 10.15 -7.69 6.70
N THR A 63 10.14 -8.62 5.74
CA THR A 63 11.31 -8.91 4.90
C THR A 63 11.22 -8.20 3.55
N ARG A 64 12.36 -8.08 2.85
CA ARG A 64 12.37 -7.59 1.45
C ARG A 64 11.53 -8.46 0.50
N GLN A 65 11.42 -9.76 0.80
CA GLN A 65 10.61 -10.68 0.01
C GLN A 65 9.10 -10.39 0.15
N ASP A 66 8.66 -10.02 1.36
CA ASP A 66 7.27 -9.63 1.62
C ASP A 66 6.93 -8.36 0.83
N VAL A 67 7.80 -7.34 0.90
CA VAL A 67 7.68 -6.09 0.12
C VAL A 67 7.61 -6.40 -1.38
N GLY A 68 8.57 -7.16 -1.91
CA GLY A 68 8.60 -7.49 -3.34
C GLY A 68 7.39 -8.30 -3.80
N ARG A 69 6.74 -9.07 -2.91
CA ARG A 69 5.49 -9.76 -3.23
C ARG A 69 4.33 -8.77 -3.37
N VAL A 70 4.17 -7.86 -2.41
CA VAL A 70 3.13 -6.81 -2.47
C VAL A 70 3.30 -5.93 -3.70
N ASP A 71 4.54 -5.56 -4.04
CA ASP A 71 4.83 -4.76 -5.24
C ASP A 71 4.39 -5.47 -6.53
N ARG A 72 4.67 -6.77 -6.67
CA ARG A 72 4.22 -7.55 -7.83
C ARG A 72 2.70 -7.61 -7.93
N GLU A 73 2.02 -7.79 -6.79
CA GLU A 73 0.56 -7.79 -6.74
C GLU A 73 -0.03 -6.41 -7.10
N LEU A 74 0.56 -5.32 -6.61
CA LEU A 74 0.18 -3.96 -6.96
C LEU A 74 0.33 -3.71 -8.47
N ILE A 75 1.46 -4.10 -9.07
CA ILE A 75 1.71 -3.98 -10.51
C ILE A 75 0.67 -4.77 -11.31
N ALA A 76 0.32 -5.98 -10.88
CA ALA A 76 -0.69 -6.81 -11.53
C ALA A 76 -2.08 -6.15 -11.48
N VAL A 77 -2.49 -5.63 -10.32
CA VAL A 77 -3.76 -4.90 -10.15
C VAL A 77 -3.79 -3.65 -11.02
N ALA A 78 -2.73 -2.84 -11.01
CA ALA A 78 -2.63 -1.63 -11.82
C ALA A 78 -2.71 -1.94 -13.32
N SER A 79 -2.05 -3.02 -13.76
CA SER A 79 -2.04 -3.45 -15.16
C SER A 79 -3.41 -3.92 -15.63
N ALA A 80 -4.14 -4.67 -14.79
CA ALA A 80 -5.51 -5.11 -15.10
C ALA A 80 -6.47 -3.93 -15.22
N LEU A 81 -6.50 -3.05 -14.22
CA LEU A 81 -7.37 -1.87 -14.22
C LEU A 81 -7.08 -0.92 -15.39
N LYS A 82 -5.81 -0.75 -15.76
CA LYS A 82 -5.43 0.09 -16.90
C LYS A 82 -6.06 -0.41 -18.21
N LYS A 83 -6.14 -1.73 -18.41
CA LYS A 83 -6.78 -2.35 -19.59
C LYS A 83 -8.29 -2.13 -19.61
N GLU A 84 -8.91 -2.13 -18.44
CA GLU A 84 -10.35 -1.93 -18.26
C GLU A 84 -10.76 -0.44 -18.31
N GLY A 85 -9.79 0.48 -18.26
CA GLY A 85 -10.03 1.91 -18.18
C GLY A 85 -10.32 2.43 -16.77
N GLY A 86 -10.12 1.59 -15.75
CA GLY A 86 -10.38 1.89 -14.34
C GLY A 86 -9.29 2.71 -13.67
N ASN A 87 -9.62 3.28 -12.51
CA ASN A 87 -8.73 4.09 -11.70
C ASN A 87 -8.27 3.31 -10.48
N LEU A 88 -6.98 3.44 -10.13
CA LEU A 88 -6.39 2.83 -8.95
C LEU A 88 -5.90 3.92 -8.01
N VAL A 89 -6.38 3.90 -6.78
CA VAL A 89 -5.85 4.69 -5.67
C VAL A 89 -4.97 3.80 -4.82
N VAL A 90 -3.70 4.17 -4.65
CA VAL A 90 -2.74 3.49 -3.79
C VAL A 90 -2.60 4.29 -2.51
N ASP A 91 -3.20 3.82 -1.42
CA ASP A 91 -2.97 4.36 -0.08
C ASP A 91 -1.66 3.78 0.46
N SER A 92 -0.64 4.62 0.54
CA SER A 92 0.67 4.26 1.02
C SER A 92 1.20 5.34 1.95
N HIS A 93 2.04 4.93 2.89
CA HIS A 93 2.81 5.86 3.70
C HIS A 93 4.13 6.13 2.96
N PRO A 94 4.44 7.37 2.59
CA PRO A 94 5.73 7.69 1.96
C PRO A 94 6.92 7.46 2.91
N VAL A 95 6.65 7.28 4.21
CA VAL A 95 7.66 7.16 5.26
C VAL A 95 7.20 6.12 6.29
N THR A 96 8.04 5.12 6.57
CA THR A 96 7.90 4.25 7.74
C THR A 96 8.77 4.83 8.85
N ILE A 97 8.19 5.10 10.03
CA ILE A 97 8.96 5.51 11.21
C ILE A 97 9.52 4.23 11.83
N GLU A 98 10.84 4.07 11.80
CA GLU A 98 11.56 2.94 12.41
C GLU A 98 12.30 3.42 13.67
N THR A 99 12.71 2.48 14.53
CA THR A 99 13.38 2.77 15.82
C THR A 99 14.68 3.59 15.67
N PHE A 100 15.26 3.63 14.48
CA PHE A 100 16.52 4.31 14.13
C PHE A 100 16.33 5.48 13.15
N GLY A 101 15.10 5.87 12.82
CA GLY A 101 14.81 7.05 11.99
C GLY A 101 13.72 6.83 10.94
N PHE A 102 13.68 7.74 9.97
CA PHE A 102 12.72 7.69 8.87
C PHE A 102 13.24 6.78 7.75
N ARG A 103 12.50 5.71 7.43
CA ARG A 103 12.70 5.00 6.16
C ARG A 103 11.84 5.66 5.10
N VAL A 104 12.47 6.52 4.31
CA VAL A 104 11.91 7.04 3.06
C VAL A 104 12.24 6.03 1.97
N THR A 105 11.23 5.37 1.40
CA THR A 105 11.43 4.61 0.16
C THR A 105 11.33 5.61 -0.98
N PRO A 106 12.45 5.99 -1.63
CA PRO A 106 12.37 6.94 -2.73
C PRO A 106 11.62 6.26 -3.87
N LEU A 107 10.56 6.90 -4.36
CA LEU A 107 9.91 6.51 -5.60
C LEU A 107 10.87 6.88 -6.74
N GLN A 108 11.82 6.00 -7.07
CA GLN A 108 12.58 6.15 -8.31
C GLN A 108 11.61 5.92 -9.48
N SER A 109 11.31 7.00 -10.22
CA SER A 109 10.81 6.86 -11.58
C SER A 109 11.95 6.31 -12.42
N ALA A 110 11.94 5.01 -12.72
CA ALA A 110 12.74 4.49 -13.82
C ALA A 110 12.14 5.01 -15.13
N VAL A 111 12.66 6.15 -15.58
CA VAL A 111 12.61 6.55 -16.98
C VAL A 111 14.05 6.73 -17.42
N ALA A 112 14.58 5.71 -18.08
CA ALA A 112 15.58 5.77 -19.15
C ALA A 112 15.52 4.44 -19.89
#